data_AF-A0A2A7WY34-F1
#
_entry.id   AF-A0A2A7WY34-F1
#
_cell.length_a   1.000
_cell.length_b   1.000
_cell.length_c   1.000
_cell.angle_alpha   90.00
_cell.angle_beta   90.00
_cell.angle_gamma   90.00
#
_symmetry.space_group_name_H-M   'P 1'
#
loop_
_entity.id
_entity.type
_entity.pdbx_description
1 polymer ?
#
loop_
_entity_poly.entity_id
_entity_poly.type
_entity_poly.pdbx_seq_one_letter_code
_entity_poly.pdbx_strand_id
1 'polypeptide(L)'
;MKQSLLEEINNFSLYGEHADHFDYLASGKDGDVYSRDDYVIKVFKADGKSRDDGIKLHLLEKSIYYPKVHTFTNDYMVSERVVGETLYDLVGHDKNIQKQFEKEINQAVIDAQKAGLYAFDLHNHNLMLTNDGEIRIVDVGRFSFEIDTLQLGFFRSIFGSSSNRRHRKHKKRHHHSSSKNYHKHSSSSRRNHRRHSHSSSNSSYSS
;
A
#
# COMPACT_ATOMS: atom_id res chain seq x y z
N MET A 1 14.94 -8.19 26.08
CA MET A 1 14.13 -7.33 26.97
C MET A 1 14.27 -7.84 28.39
N LYS A 2 14.40 -6.97 29.39
CA LYS A 2 14.44 -7.39 30.80
C LYS A 2 13.05 -7.83 31.26
N GLN A 3 12.97 -8.84 32.13
CA GLN A 3 11.69 -9.39 32.61
C GLN A 3 10.82 -8.32 33.28
N SER A 4 11.42 -7.43 34.07
CA SER A 4 10.70 -6.34 34.76
C SER A 4 10.02 -5.37 33.80
N LEU A 5 10.66 -5.06 32.66
CA LEU A 5 10.09 -4.18 31.65
C LEU A 5 8.94 -4.87 30.90
N LEU A 6 9.06 -6.17 30.63
CA LEU A 6 7.98 -6.94 30.01
C LEU A 6 6.73 -6.99 30.91
N GLU A 7 6.92 -7.15 32.22
CA GLU A 7 5.83 -7.11 33.21
C GLU A 7 5.16 -5.73 33.27
N GLU A 8 5.96 -4.66 33.29
CA GLU A 8 5.46 -3.27 33.21
C GLU A 8 4.63 -3.02 31.94
N ILE A 9 5.14 -3.43 30.76
CA ILE A 9 4.41 -3.32 29.49
C ILE A 9 3.10 -4.11 29.53
N ASN A 10 3.11 -5.31 30.12
CA ASN A 10 1.92 -6.14 30.23
C ASN A 10 0.84 -5.46 31.10
N ASN A 11 1.22 -4.93 32.26
CA ASN A 11 0.30 -4.25 33.16
C ASN A 11 -0.25 -2.95 32.54
N PHE A 12 0.60 -2.19 31.86
CA PHE A 12 0.17 -1.04 31.07
C PHE A 12 -0.84 -1.44 29.98
N SER A 13 -0.52 -2.45 29.17
CA SER A 13 -1.32 -2.82 28.00
C SER A 13 -2.71 -3.36 28.38
N LEU A 14 -2.83 -4.06 29.51
CA LEU A 14 -4.08 -4.68 29.94
C LEU A 14 -4.92 -3.80 30.88
N TYR A 15 -4.26 -3.00 31.72
CA TYR A 15 -4.92 -2.29 32.83
C TYR A 15 -4.66 -0.79 32.85
N GLY A 16 -3.79 -0.28 31.97
CA GLY A 16 -3.40 1.14 31.93
C GLY A 16 -2.50 1.56 33.10
N GLU A 17 -1.90 0.61 33.83
CA GLU A 17 -0.98 0.92 34.92
C GLU A 17 0.29 1.60 34.41
N HIS A 18 0.87 2.50 35.20
CA HIS A 18 2.11 3.22 34.87
C HIS A 18 2.06 3.99 33.52
N ALA A 19 0.87 4.46 33.12
CA ALA A 19 0.69 5.14 31.83
C ALA A 19 1.61 6.36 31.63
N ASP A 20 2.06 7.01 32.71
CA ASP A 20 3.02 8.11 32.70
C ASP A 20 4.43 7.72 32.22
N HIS A 21 4.73 6.42 32.14
CA HIS A 21 5.98 5.91 31.61
C HIS A 21 5.95 5.70 30.08
N PHE A 22 4.77 5.77 29.46
CA PHE A 22 4.56 5.44 28.05
C PHE A 22 4.14 6.67 27.25
N ASP A 23 4.91 6.98 26.21
CA ASP A 23 4.58 8.08 25.32
C ASP A 23 3.57 7.60 24.28
N TYR A 24 2.43 8.28 24.20
CA TYR A 24 1.47 8.05 23.13
C TYR A 24 2.01 8.57 21.79
N LEU A 25 2.03 7.71 20.77
CA LEU A 25 2.51 8.06 19.43
C LEU A 25 1.37 8.31 18.45
N ALA A 26 0.40 7.39 18.36
CA ALA A 26 -0.65 7.46 17.35
C ALA A 26 -1.87 6.58 17.69
N SER A 27 -3.01 6.94 17.10
CA SER A 27 -4.19 6.05 17.02
C SER A 27 -4.30 5.48 15.62
N GLY A 28 -4.46 4.17 15.52
CA GLY A 28 -4.82 3.48 14.29
C GLY A 28 -6.24 2.91 14.36
N LYS A 29 -6.68 2.34 13.24
CA LYS A 29 -7.94 1.60 13.16
C LYS A 29 -7.96 0.38 14.07
N ASP A 30 -6.84 -0.34 14.11
CA ASP A 30 -6.75 -1.66 14.73
C ASP A 30 -6.04 -1.64 16.10
N GLY A 31 -5.50 -0.49 16.52
CA GLY A 31 -4.79 -0.36 17.79
C GLY A 31 -4.29 1.06 18.04
N ASP A 32 -3.92 1.34 19.28
CA ASP A 32 -3.20 2.54 19.69
C ASP A 32 -1.71 2.21 19.89
N VAL A 33 -0.84 3.14 19.51
CA VAL A 33 0.59 2.95 19.48
C VAL A 33 1.26 3.86 20.50
N TYR A 34 2.12 3.26 21.30
CA TYR A 34 2.89 3.91 22.37
C TYR A 34 4.37 3.58 22.20
N SER A 35 5.25 4.36 22.83
CA SER A 35 6.66 4.01 22.98
C SER A 35 7.11 4.00 24.43
N ARG A 36 8.09 3.15 24.70
CA ARG A 36 8.82 3.03 25.97
C ARG A 36 10.26 2.68 25.65
N ASP A 37 11.19 3.58 25.99
CA ASP A 37 12.62 3.43 25.65
C ASP A 37 12.80 3.09 24.14
N ASP A 38 13.46 1.97 23.84
CA ASP A 38 13.75 1.45 22.52
C ASP A 38 12.62 0.57 21.94
N TYR A 39 11.43 0.61 22.54
CA TYR A 39 10.29 -0.24 22.18
C TYR A 39 9.08 0.57 21.71
N VAL A 40 8.34 -0.04 20.79
CA VAL A 40 7.00 0.37 20.37
C VAL A 40 6.01 -0.67 20.85
N ILE A 41 4.94 -0.21 21.49
CA ILE A 41 3.85 -1.04 22.01
C ILE A 41 2.60 -0.68 21.21
N LYS A 42 2.04 -1.65 20.50
CA LYS A 42 0.71 -1.50 19.87
C LYS A 42 -0.30 -2.26 20.71
N VAL A 43 -1.20 -1.53 21.34
CA VAL A 43 -2.33 -2.09 22.10
C VAL A 43 -3.51 -2.22 21.14
N PHE A 44 -3.98 -3.44 20.92
CA PHE A 44 -5.03 -3.72 19.95
C PHE A 44 -6.40 -3.29 20.49
N LYS A 45 -7.20 -2.69 19.61
CA LYS A 45 -8.57 -2.32 19.96
C LYS A 45 -9.47 -3.56 19.96
N ALA A 46 -10.46 -3.58 20.85
CA ALA A 46 -11.41 -4.69 20.95
C ALA A 46 -12.13 -4.97 19.62
N ASP A 47 -12.48 -3.93 18.88
CA ASP A 47 -13.12 -3.95 17.56
C ASP A 47 -12.13 -3.95 16.37
N GLY A 48 -10.84 -3.98 16.65
CA GLY A 48 -9.78 -4.08 15.64
C GLY A 48 -9.90 -5.38 14.84
N LYS A 49 -9.78 -5.26 13.51
CA LYS A 49 -9.96 -6.40 12.58
C LYS A 49 -8.68 -7.17 12.33
N SER A 50 -7.52 -6.56 12.56
CA SER A 50 -6.20 -7.19 12.43
C SER A 50 -5.47 -7.16 13.76
N ARG A 51 -5.01 -8.33 14.20
CA ARG A 51 -4.17 -8.52 15.41
C ARG A 51 -2.97 -9.42 15.11
N ASP A 52 -2.75 -9.71 13.85
CA ASP A 52 -1.74 -10.63 13.33
C ASP A 52 -0.41 -9.94 13.00
N ASP A 53 -0.29 -8.64 13.26
CA ASP A 53 0.91 -7.83 13.07
C ASP A 53 2.14 -8.45 13.73
N GLY A 54 1.99 -8.93 14.97
CA GLY A 54 3.09 -9.57 15.70
C GLY A 54 3.56 -10.86 15.03
N ILE A 55 2.63 -11.67 14.51
CA ILE A 55 2.94 -12.89 13.74
C ILE A 55 3.65 -12.52 12.44
N LYS A 56 3.16 -11.51 11.72
CA LYS A 56 3.75 -11.03 10.47
C LYS A 56 5.17 -10.53 10.68
N LEU A 57 5.40 -9.68 11.68
CA LEU A 57 6.73 -9.19 12.02
C LEU A 57 7.67 -10.32 12.47
N HIS A 58 7.15 -11.34 13.17
CA HIS A 58 7.96 -12.50 13.54
C HIS A 58 8.46 -13.27 12.30
N LEU A 59 7.61 -13.45 11.28
CA LEU A 59 8.02 -14.07 10.01
C LEU A 59 9.06 -13.24 9.25
N LEU A 60 9.09 -11.93 9.49
CA LEU A 60 9.99 -10.97 8.84
C LEU A 60 11.29 -10.71 9.60
N GLU A 61 11.53 -11.39 10.74
CA GLU A 61 12.65 -11.11 11.65
C GLU A 61 14.06 -11.21 11.03
N LYS A 62 14.19 -11.89 9.88
CA LYS A 62 15.45 -12.03 9.15
C LYS A 62 15.72 -10.88 8.18
N SER A 63 14.75 -10.01 7.94
CA SER A 63 14.87 -8.89 7.03
C SER A 63 15.17 -7.62 7.81
N ILE A 64 16.21 -6.91 7.39
CA ILE A 64 16.62 -5.64 8.02
C ILE A 64 15.64 -4.50 7.76
N TYR A 65 14.65 -4.68 6.89
CA TYR A 65 13.71 -3.63 6.52
C TYR A 65 12.52 -3.55 7.49
N TYR A 66 12.35 -4.51 8.39
CA TYR A 66 11.22 -4.57 9.31
C TYR A 66 11.69 -4.53 10.76
N PRO A 67 10.93 -3.91 11.67
CA PRO A 67 11.19 -3.96 13.10
C PRO A 67 11.20 -5.39 13.61
N LYS A 68 12.14 -5.71 14.50
CA LYS A 68 12.10 -6.97 15.23
C LYS A 68 10.91 -6.96 16.21
N VAL A 69 10.07 -7.98 16.18
CA VAL A 69 9.07 -8.22 17.24
C VAL A 69 9.72 -8.93 18.42
N HIS A 70 9.43 -8.45 19.63
CA HIS A 70 9.92 -9.04 20.88
C HIS A 70 8.90 -9.94 21.55
N THR A 71 7.62 -9.55 21.52
CA THR A 71 6.50 -10.34 22.03
C THR A 71 5.21 -9.90 21.34
N PHE A 72 4.22 -10.78 21.28
CA PHE A 72 2.89 -10.46 20.83
C PHE A 72 1.86 -11.38 21.49
N THR A 73 0.69 -10.84 21.75
CA THR A 73 -0.47 -11.50 22.33
C THR A 73 -1.71 -11.15 21.50
N ASN A 74 -2.89 -11.56 21.96
CA ASN A 74 -4.14 -11.12 21.36
C ASN A 74 -4.50 -9.67 21.71
N ASP A 75 -3.82 -9.06 22.67
CA ASP A 75 -4.18 -7.75 23.24
C ASP A 75 -3.14 -6.68 22.91
N TYR A 76 -1.89 -7.05 22.72
CA TYR A 76 -0.83 -6.13 22.33
C TYR A 76 0.33 -6.82 21.63
N MET A 77 1.18 -6.03 20.98
CA MET A 77 2.51 -6.46 20.55
C MET A 77 3.57 -5.45 20.96
N VAL A 78 4.81 -5.94 21.11
CA VAL A 78 5.98 -5.11 21.36
C VAL A 78 7.03 -5.37 20.29
N SER A 79 7.49 -4.30 19.65
CA SER A 79 8.55 -4.35 18.65
C SER A 79 9.67 -3.38 18.98
N GLU A 80 10.79 -3.54 18.28
CA GLU A 80 11.82 -2.54 18.15
C GLU A 80 11.23 -1.19 17.73
N ARG A 81 11.70 -0.11 18.35
CA ARG A 81 11.41 1.25 17.93
C ARG A 81 12.32 1.64 16.78
N VAL A 82 11.72 1.97 15.64
CA VAL A 82 12.43 2.62 14.53
C VAL A 82 12.38 4.13 14.76
N VAL A 83 13.55 4.75 14.88
CA VAL A 83 13.69 6.20 15.08
C VAL A 83 14.02 6.87 13.75
N GLY A 84 13.23 7.86 13.38
CA GLY A 84 13.35 8.60 12.14
C GLY A 84 12.06 9.34 11.78
N GLU A 85 11.97 9.80 10.54
CA GLU A 85 10.79 10.47 10.00
C GLU A 85 10.10 9.55 8.98
N THR A 86 8.78 9.58 8.92
CA THR A 86 8.10 8.89 7.82
C THR A 86 8.41 9.63 6.51
N LEU A 87 8.41 8.92 5.38
CA LEU A 87 8.51 9.59 4.08
C LEU A 87 7.36 10.57 3.87
N TYR A 88 6.23 10.39 4.57
CA TYR A 88 5.12 11.34 4.53
C TYR A 88 5.49 12.65 5.23
N ASP A 89 6.17 12.60 6.37
CA ASP A 89 6.61 13.80 7.07
C ASP A 89 7.63 14.58 6.23
N LEU A 90 8.50 13.86 5.51
CA LEU A 90 9.55 14.47 4.68
C LEU A 90 9.03 15.10 3.39
N VAL A 91 8.13 14.42 2.67
CA VAL A 91 7.73 14.83 1.30
C VAL A 91 6.23 14.73 1.01
N GLY A 92 5.41 14.45 2.02
CA GLY A 92 3.98 14.25 1.89
C GLY A 92 3.64 13.09 0.94
N HIS A 93 2.89 13.40 -0.12
CA HIS A 93 2.49 12.44 -1.14
C HIS A 93 3.45 12.36 -2.34
N ASP A 94 4.57 13.10 -2.33
CA ASP A 94 5.54 12.99 -3.42
C ASP A 94 6.18 11.60 -3.44
N LYS A 95 6.09 10.95 -4.60
CA LYS A 95 6.65 9.61 -4.84
C LYS A 95 8.08 9.65 -5.35
N ASN A 96 8.66 10.84 -5.57
CA ASN A 96 10.03 10.96 -6.05
C ASN A 96 11.05 10.44 -5.04
N ILE A 97 10.82 10.62 -3.73
CA ILE A 97 11.69 10.04 -2.70
C ILE A 97 11.58 8.50 -2.66
N GLN A 98 10.41 7.93 -2.95
CA GLN A 98 10.27 6.47 -3.08
C GLN A 98 11.17 5.90 -4.18
N LYS A 99 11.40 6.65 -5.27
CA LYS A 99 12.31 6.22 -6.33
C LYS A 99 13.77 6.18 -5.88
N GLN A 100 14.17 7.04 -4.95
CA GLN A 100 15.52 7.02 -4.40
C GLN A 100 15.78 5.72 -3.63
N PHE A 101 14.76 5.19 -2.96
CA PHE A 101 14.83 3.98 -2.15
C PHE A 101 14.14 2.77 -2.80
N GLU A 102 13.95 2.81 -4.12
CA GLU A 102 13.18 1.80 -4.84
C GLU A 102 13.80 0.41 -4.69
N LYS A 103 15.14 0.31 -4.63
CA LYS A 103 15.83 -0.97 -4.50
C LYS A 103 15.60 -1.61 -3.14
N GLU A 104 15.70 -0.81 -2.09
CA GLU A 104 15.51 -1.18 -0.69
C GLU A 104 14.07 -1.63 -0.47
N ILE A 105 13.11 -0.82 -0.94
CA ILE A 105 11.68 -1.16 -0.88
C ILE A 105 11.40 -2.46 -1.64
N ASN A 106 11.94 -2.62 -2.85
CA ASN A 106 11.77 -3.85 -3.62
C ASN A 106 12.38 -5.07 -2.91
N GLN A 107 13.53 -4.91 -2.26
CA GLN A 107 14.14 -5.99 -1.50
C GLN A 107 13.28 -6.36 -0.27
N ALA A 108 12.73 -5.37 0.44
CA ALA A 108 11.83 -5.60 1.56
C ALA A 108 10.57 -6.36 1.14
N VAL A 109 10.02 -6.06 -0.05
CA VAL A 109 8.87 -6.77 -0.62
C VAL A 109 9.23 -8.22 -0.97
N ILE A 110 10.40 -8.44 -1.57
CA ILE A 110 10.89 -9.80 -1.87
C ILE A 110 11.07 -10.59 -0.57
N ASP A 111 11.60 -9.97 0.48
CA ASP A 111 11.78 -10.62 1.76
C ASP A 111 10.43 -11.02 2.38
N ALA A 112 9.42 -10.16 2.29
CA ALA A 112 8.06 -10.50 2.70
C ALA A 112 7.48 -11.69 1.91
N GLN A 113 7.64 -11.70 0.59
CA GLN A 113 7.20 -12.81 -0.25
C GLN A 113 7.89 -14.14 0.12
N LYS A 114 9.19 -14.09 0.40
CA LYS A 114 9.94 -15.27 0.86
C LYS A 114 9.46 -15.75 2.23
N ALA A 115 8.95 -14.87 3.06
CA ALA A 115 8.33 -15.18 4.35
C ALA A 115 6.86 -15.63 4.23
N GLY A 116 6.32 -15.74 3.02
CA GLY A 116 4.92 -16.14 2.78
C GLY A 116 3.91 -15.00 2.95
N LEU A 117 4.38 -13.75 2.91
CA LEU A 117 3.56 -12.56 3.06
C LEU A 117 3.53 -11.75 1.76
N TYR A 118 2.38 -11.18 1.47
CA TYR A 118 2.19 -10.22 0.40
C TYR A 118 2.15 -8.82 1.02
N ALA A 119 3.12 -7.98 0.65
CA ALA A 119 3.25 -6.62 1.16
C ALA A 119 2.21 -5.70 0.50
N PHE A 120 1.06 -5.51 1.17
CA PHE A 120 0.05 -4.53 0.76
C PHE A 120 0.27 -3.19 1.45
N ASP A 121 -0.30 -2.15 0.84
CA ASP A 121 -0.41 -0.81 1.44
C ASP A 121 0.94 -0.17 1.82
N LEU A 122 1.96 -0.39 0.98
CA LEU A 122 3.23 0.32 1.11
C LEU A 122 3.07 1.75 0.59
N HIS A 123 2.81 2.67 1.52
CA HIS A 123 2.71 4.11 1.27
C HIS A 123 3.63 4.90 2.20
N ASN A 124 3.80 6.20 1.92
CA ASN A 124 4.77 7.06 2.61
C ASN A 124 4.62 7.12 4.14
N HIS A 125 3.43 6.91 4.72
CA HIS A 125 3.27 6.84 6.18
C HIS A 125 3.83 5.56 6.81
N ASN A 126 4.01 4.49 6.04
CA ASN A 126 4.49 3.19 6.54
C ASN A 126 5.99 3.00 6.29
N LEU A 127 6.62 3.92 5.56
CA LEU A 127 8.03 3.94 5.23
C LEU A 127 8.71 5.00 6.10
N MET A 128 9.66 4.59 6.93
CA MET A 128 10.48 5.50 7.74
C MET A 128 11.90 5.57 7.20
N LEU A 129 12.43 6.78 7.10
CA LEU A 129 13.85 7.04 6.90
C LEU A 129 14.49 7.21 8.28
N THR A 130 15.37 6.30 8.66
CA THR A 130 16.08 6.37 9.93
C THR A 130 17.10 7.49 9.92
N ASN A 131 17.54 7.91 11.11
CA ASN A 131 18.61 8.89 11.27
C ASN A 131 19.94 8.43 10.64
N ASP A 132 20.13 7.12 10.46
CA ASP A 132 21.29 6.52 9.80
C ASP A 132 21.14 6.45 8.27
N GLY A 133 20.02 6.93 7.72
CA GLY A 133 19.76 6.96 6.29
C GLY A 133 19.21 5.66 5.70
N GLU A 134 18.70 4.75 6.54
CA GLU A 134 18.13 3.47 6.12
C GLU A 134 16.60 3.57 5.99
N ILE A 135 16.01 2.84 5.04
CA ILE A 135 14.56 2.70 4.95
C ILE A 135 14.07 1.50 5.75
N ARG A 136 13.01 1.72 6.52
CA ARG A 136 12.31 0.70 7.32
C ARG A 136 10.81 0.76 7.03
N ILE A 137 10.15 -0.39 7.01
CA ILE A 137 8.69 -0.52 6.93
C ILE A 137 8.16 -0.81 8.32
N VAL A 138 7.39 0.11 8.89
CA VAL A 138 6.99 0.06 10.31
C VAL A 138 5.57 -0.43 10.57
N ASP A 139 4.72 -0.51 9.55
CA ASP A 139 3.37 -1.08 9.64
C ASP A 139 3.19 -2.19 8.60
N VAL A 140 2.86 -3.39 9.09
CA VAL A 140 2.58 -4.59 8.29
C VAL A 140 1.14 -5.06 8.43
N GLY A 141 0.27 -4.29 9.10
CA GLY A 141 -1.09 -4.74 9.41
C GLY A 141 -1.93 -5.08 8.18
N ARG A 142 -1.62 -4.46 7.03
CA ARG A 142 -2.28 -4.75 5.75
C ARG A 142 -1.65 -5.89 4.96
N PHE A 143 -0.51 -6.43 5.38
CA PHE A 143 0.09 -7.56 4.68
C PHE A 143 -0.84 -8.77 4.76
N SER A 144 -0.86 -9.61 3.71
CA SER A 144 -1.73 -10.79 3.66
C SER A 144 -0.92 -12.07 3.57
N PHE A 145 -1.48 -13.15 4.10
CA PHE A 145 -1.01 -14.52 3.87
C PHE A 145 -1.52 -15.08 2.52
N GLU A 146 -2.53 -14.45 1.93
CA GLU A 146 -3.14 -14.87 0.67
C GLU A 146 -2.73 -13.98 -0.49
N ILE A 147 -2.57 -14.59 -1.67
CA ILE A 147 -2.34 -13.88 -2.93
C ILE A 147 -3.63 -13.14 -3.29
N ASP A 148 -3.64 -11.81 -3.18
CA ASP A 148 -4.68 -11.03 -3.83
C ASP A 148 -4.31 -10.79 -5.30
N THR A 149 -5.20 -11.24 -6.19
CA THR A 149 -5.04 -11.15 -7.65
C THR A 149 -4.86 -9.71 -8.17
N LEU A 150 -5.34 -8.71 -7.44
CA LEU A 150 -5.18 -7.29 -7.78
C LEU A 150 -3.70 -6.84 -7.74
N GLN A 151 -2.87 -7.49 -6.93
CA GLN A 151 -1.47 -7.11 -6.79
C GLN A 151 -0.58 -7.58 -7.94
N LEU A 152 -0.88 -8.68 -8.65
CA LEU A 152 -0.12 -9.04 -9.85
C LEU A 152 -0.06 -7.89 -10.87
N GLY A 153 -1.11 -7.05 -10.90
CA GLY A 153 -1.17 -5.84 -11.72
C GLY A 153 -0.26 -4.71 -11.22
N PHE A 154 -0.19 -4.48 -9.90
CA PHE A 154 0.68 -3.46 -9.29
C PHE A 154 2.16 -3.86 -9.34
N PHE A 155 2.47 -5.13 -9.06
CA PHE A 155 3.79 -5.72 -9.31
C PHE A 155 4.18 -5.56 -10.79
N ARG A 156 3.30 -5.86 -11.75
CA ARG A 156 3.58 -5.55 -13.16
C ARG A 156 3.80 -4.06 -13.45
N SER A 157 3.15 -3.16 -12.72
CA SER A 157 3.36 -1.72 -12.89
C SER A 157 4.70 -1.22 -12.32
N ILE A 158 5.21 -1.86 -11.27
CA ILE A 158 6.50 -1.54 -10.64
C ILE A 158 7.66 -2.27 -11.36
N PHE A 159 7.48 -3.55 -11.71
CA PHE A 159 8.51 -4.39 -12.33
C PHE A 159 8.46 -4.41 -13.88
N GLY A 160 7.39 -3.89 -14.49
CA GLY A 160 7.15 -3.95 -15.93
C GLY A 160 7.67 -2.73 -16.70
N SER A 161 8.99 -2.63 -16.85
CA SER A 161 9.60 -1.89 -17.96
C SER A 161 10.93 -2.52 -18.40
N SER A 162 10.87 -3.76 -18.87
CA SER A 162 11.92 -4.33 -19.72
C SER A 162 11.38 -5.38 -20.71
N SER A 163 10.55 -4.96 -21.66
CA SER A 163 10.52 -5.67 -22.95
C SER A 163 10.36 -4.68 -24.11
N ASN A 164 11.46 -4.51 -24.84
CA ASN A 164 11.55 -4.03 -26.21
C ASN A 164 10.63 -2.86 -26.63
N ARG A 165 11.15 -1.64 -26.51
CA ARG A 165 10.84 -0.56 -27.46
C ARG A 165 11.23 -1.02 -28.88
N ARG A 166 10.34 -1.75 -29.55
CA ARG A 166 10.38 -1.87 -31.00
C ARG A 166 9.89 -0.56 -31.58
N HIS A 167 10.85 0.26 -32.01
CA HIS A 167 10.64 1.36 -32.93
C HIS A 167 9.71 0.91 -34.08
N ARG A 168 8.44 1.33 -34.03
CA ARG A 168 7.60 1.38 -35.23
C ARG A 168 8.13 2.52 -36.10
N LYS A 169 9.11 2.20 -36.95
CA LYS A 169 9.56 3.08 -38.02
C LYS A 169 8.35 3.40 -38.91
N HIS A 170 8.04 4.69 -39.00
CA HIS A 170 7.27 5.23 -40.11
C HIS A 170 7.93 4.81 -41.42
N LYS A 171 7.23 4.02 -42.24
CA LYS A 171 7.53 3.89 -43.67
C LYS A 171 6.30 4.35 -44.45
N LYS A 172 6.31 5.64 -44.79
CA LYS A 172 5.65 6.12 -46.01
C LYS A 172 6.31 5.41 -47.20
N ARG A 173 5.53 4.85 -48.11
CA ARG A 173 5.79 4.88 -49.56
C ARG A 173 4.58 4.40 -50.36
N HIS A 174 4.21 5.24 -51.32
CA HIS A 174 3.23 5.03 -52.37
C HIS A 174 3.73 4.02 -53.41
N HIS A 175 2.79 3.32 -54.05
CA HIS A 175 2.56 3.23 -55.52
C HIS A 175 2.12 1.83 -56.02
N HIS A 176 0.94 1.85 -56.64
CA HIS A 176 0.49 1.19 -57.88
C HIS A 176 0.68 -0.34 -58.05
N SER A 177 -0.41 -1.09 -58.01
CA SER A 177 -1.16 -1.62 -59.19
C SER A 177 -1.17 -3.15 -59.04
N SER A 178 -2.16 -3.95 -59.40
CA SER A 178 -3.22 -3.83 -60.37
C SER A 178 -4.25 -4.95 -60.10
N SER A 179 -5.46 -4.78 -60.65
CA SER A 179 -6.26 -5.84 -61.28
C SER A 179 -7.30 -6.65 -60.47
N LYS A 180 -8.55 -6.40 -60.88
CA LYS A 180 -9.71 -7.32 -61.08
C LYS A 180 -10.60 -7.55 -59.86
N ASN A 181 -11.75 -6.86 -59.76
CA ASN A 181 -13.03 -6.97 -60.50
C ASN A 181 -14.00 -7.96 -59.85
N TYR A 182 -15.19 -7.46 -59.48
CA TYR A 182 -16.58 -7.93 -59.76
C TYR A 182 -17.50 -7.19 -58.76
N HIS A 183 -18.20 -6.12 -59.17
CA HIS A 183 -19.63 -6.08 -59.58
C HIS A 183 -20.59 -6.52 -58.44
N LYS A 184 -21.52 -5.73 -57.88
CA LYS A 184 -22.73 -5.16 -58.51
C LYS A 184 -23.56 -4.27 -57.53
N HIS A 185 -24.19 -3.23 -58.11
CA HIS A 185 -25.55 -2.65 -57.90
C HIS A 185 -26.02 -2.24 -56.48
N SER A 186 -26.23 -0.96 -56.16
CA SER A 186 -27.27 0.02 -56.60
C SER A 186 -28.67 -0.17 -56.03
N SER A 187 -29.13 0.75 -55.19
CA SER A 187 -30.49 1.35 -55.14
C SER A 187 -30.56 2.27 -53.90
N SER A 188 -30.83 3.57 -54.11
CA SER A 188 -32.13 4.25 -53.85
C SER A 188 -32.50 4.23 -52.35
N SER A 189 -32.95 5.29 -51.68
CA SER A 189 -33.63 6.50 -52.09
C SER A 189 -33.80 7.43 -50.87
N ARG A 190 -33.81 8.74 -51.14
CA ARG A 190 -34.73 9.79 -50.64
C ARG A 190 -34.98 9.99 -49.13
N ARG A 191 -34.81 11.27 -48.76
CA ARG A 191 -35.74 12.16 -47.98
C ARG A 191 -35.99 11.76 -46.51
N ASN A 192 -36.31 12.64 -45.56
CA ASN A 192 -36.41 14.09 -45.42
C ASN A 192 -36.65 14.34 -43.91
N HIS A 193 -36.21 15.49 -43.43
CA HIS A 193 -36.91 16.40 -42.51
C HIS A 193 -37.40 15.97 -41.09
N ARG A 194 -37.03 16.88 -40.17
CA ARG A 194 -37.86 17.61 -39.18
C ARG A 194 -38.14 16.92 -37.83
N ARG A 195 -37.60 17.55 -36.76
CA ARG A 195 -38.31 18.29 -35.67
C ARG A 195 -38.76 17.33 -34.54
N HIS A 196 -38.73 17.62 -33.24
CA HIS A 196 -39.07 18.80 -32.44
C HIS A 196 -38.32 18.70 -31.10
N SER A 197 -37.51 19.70 -30.72
CA SER A 197 -37.69 20.68 -29.62
C SER A 197 -38.91 20.62 -28.67
N HIS A 198 -38.58 20.92 -27.39
CA HIS A 198 -39.38 21.52 -26.29
C HIS A 198 -40.32 20.56 -25.51
N SER A 199 -40.59 20.70 -24.21
CA SER A 199 -40.10 21.53 -23.09
C SER A 199 -40.95 21.16 -21.85
N SER A 200 -40.44 21.45 -20.65
CA SER A 200 -41.20 21.79 -19.41
C SER A 200 -42.02 20.63 -18.77
N SER A 201 -42.24 20.54 -17.46
CA SER A 201 -42.19 21.49 -16.34
C SER A 201 -42.30 20.71 -15.01
N ASN A 202 -41.71 21.29 -13.95
CA ASN A 202 -42.17 21.39 -12.55
C ASN A 202 -43.04 20.28 -11.90
N SER A 203 -42.63 19.84 -10.71
CA SER A 203 -43.36 20.15 -9.46
C SER A 203 -42.67 19.53 -8.24
N SER A 204 -42.37 20.43 -7.29
CA SER A 204 -42.22 20.28 -5.83
C SER A 204 -43.09 19.22 -5.13
N TYR A 205 -42.56 18.63 -4.04
CA TYR A 205 -43.18 18.65 -2.71
C TYR A 205 -42.16 18.33 -1.60
N SER A 206 -42.32 19.03 -0.49
CA SER A 206 -41.53 19.01 0.75
C SER A 206 -41.98 17.90 1.71
N SER A 207 -41.07 17.40 2.55
CA SER A 207 -41.18 17.22 4.01
C SER A 207 -39.84 16.73 4.55
#